data_AF-A0A7R9J1J0-F1
#
_entry.id   AF-A0A7R9J1J0-F1
#
_cell.length_a   1.000
_cell.length_b   1.000
_cell.length_c   1.000
_cell.angle_alpha   90.00
_cell.angle_beta   90.00
_cell.angle_gamma   90.00
#
_symmetry.space_group_name_H-M   'P 1'
#
loop_
_entity.id
_entity.type
_entity.pdbx_description
1 polymer ?
#
loop_
_entity_poly.entity_id
_entity_poly.type
_entity_poly.pdbx_seq_one_letter_code
_entity_poly.pdbx_strand_id
1 'polypeptide(L)'
;MARRLLNIFMLLCHNNSLRDYQLDSEVSTRSKLSERERKQAVLPISVFGDEIVEKFYSKQYSDKEEGLRMLKEELRKHVTGDIPPEQQQQVPNKIARAAIFLLHRALRDKVYSVYSLAAETIRMFFVEFVPARVTPAEVTRSVERLLPELLSKSGDTTPRIHNMAVHTILSMADCQEVRELHIIPVHLSRPLTSSTHPRLALSRLEMVEQLILNHGISTDKQSGLTCRVLAELGSSGLHHSAEAVRKVAERILTLVYKVNPRLVRKQLPPDDDITRRNLLYRQLFHEFDKIDIQRKKDILEKNRLQQQQQQQQQQQQQQQQAVIINQQRASASPVTNKSPGHQTGSSSSSASVITSPSETSQPETSDDKMCIFCLTRADSFTEEGLNVHYWRSCPMLTRCVHCKQVVEISSLSHHLIEECEVRERYKRCDRCTEAITVDKHQEHTSAAECTPVEAMSNHCPLCHSTIPPWEDGWRQHLISLPCPNHPRRKHIKSRKSRQPTLAVVVLH
;
A
#
# COMPACT_ATOMS: atom_id res chain seq x y z
N MET A 1 46.70 -25.68 77.25
CA MET A 1 46.34 -24.74 76.15
C MET A 1 45.16 -25.22 75.29
N ALA A 2 44.90 -26.52 75.13
CA ALA A 2 43.79 -27.04 74.31
C ALA A 2 42.36 -26.68 74.79
N ARG A 3 42.11 -26.55 76.11
CA ARG A 3 40.76 -26.23 76.64
C ARG A 3 40.32 -24.76 76.46
N ARG A 4 41.26 -23.81 76.30
CA ARG A 4 40.91 -22.40 76.04
C ARG A 4 40.55 -22.16 74.57
N LEU A 5 41.12 -22.93 73.65
CA LEU A 5 40.79 -22.85 72.22
C LEU A 5 39.41 -23.46 71.91
N LEU A 6 39.01 -24.54 72.61
CA LEU A 6 37.68 -25.14 72.45
C LEU A 6 36.52 -24.22 72.89
N ASN A 7 36.72 -23.46 73.97
CA ASN A 7 35.70 -22.52 74.47
C ASN A 7 35.53 -21.28 73.57
N ILE A 8 36.60 -20.80 72.93
CA ILE A 8 36.52 -19.71 71.96
C ILE A 8 35.83 -20.18 70.66
N PHE A 9 36.09 -21.43 70.24
CA PHE A 9 35.45 -22.01 69.05
C PHE A 9 33.94 -22.27 69.28
N MET A 10 33.54 -22.73 70.47
CA MET A 10 32.12 -22.89 70.80
C MET A 10 31.36 -21.56 70.95
N LEU A 11 31.99 -20.52 71.50
CA LEU A 11 31.39 -19.17 71.57
C LEU A 11 31.25 -18.51 70.19
N LEU A 12 32.18 -18.76 69.26
CA LEU A 12 32.08 -18.30 67.87
C LEU A 12 31.01 -19.08 67.07
N CYS A 13 30.88 -20.40 67.29
CA CYS A 13 29.82 -21.18 66.64
C CYS A 13 28.41 -20.86 67.19
N HIS A 14 28.26 -20.57 68.48
CA HIS A 14 26.96 -20.18 69.04
C HIS A 14 26.55 -18.75 68.62
N ASN A 15 27.50 -17.81 68.50
CA ASN A 15 27.22 -16.47 67.98
C ASN A 15 26.99 -16.41 66.46
N ASN A 16 27.54 -17.35 65.68
CA ASN A 16 27.18 -17.49 64.26
C ASN A 16 25.83 -18.18 64.07
N SER A 17 25.48 -19.20 64.87
CA SER A 17 24.19 -19.88 64.73
C SER A 17 22.99 -19.02 65.14
N LEU A 18 23.16 -18.04 66.04
CA LEU A 18 22.12 -17.07 66.40
C LEU A 18 22.10 -15.84 65.47
N ARG A 19 23.16 -15.59 64.69
CA ARG A 19 23.15 -14.58 63.62
C ARG A 19 22.56 -15.10 62.32
N ASP A 20 22.76 -16.38 62.01
CA ASP A 20 22.20 -17.00 60.79
C ASP A 20 20.72 -17.38 60.92
N TYR A 21 20.18 -17.49 62.15
CA TYR A 21 18.74 -17.69 62.36
C TYR A 21 17.92 -16.40 62.50
N GLN A 22 18.57 -15.24 62.48
CA GLN A 22 17.91 -13.93 62.65
C GLN A 22 18.16 -12.97 61.48
N LEU A 23 18.60 -13.49 60.34
CA LEU A 23 18.66 -12.78 59.06
C LEU A 23 17.72 -13.35 57.98
N ASP A 24 17.04 -14.46 58.23
CA ASP A 24 16.10 -15.10 57.29
C ASP A 24 14.61 -14.77 57.53
N SER A 25 14.29 -13.79 58.39
CA SER A 25 12.90 -13.33 58.62
C SER A 25 12.67 -11.84 58.33
N GLU A 26 13.66 -11.11 57.81
CA GLU A 26 13.52 -9.67 57.50
C GLU A 26 13.98 -9.26 56.09
N VAL A 27 13.94 -10.16 55.11
CA VAL A 27 13.57 -9.71 53.75
C VAL A 27 12.06 -9.52 53.74
N SER A 28 11.59 -8.54 54.51
CA SER A 28 10.39 -7.83 54.13
C SER A 28 10.71 -7.30 52.74
N THR A 29 10.24 -7.99 51.71
CA THR A 29 10.02 -7.45 50.37
C THR A 29 9.08 -6.27 50.56
N ARG A 30 9.61 -5.15 51.06
CA ARG A 30 8.93 -3.87 51.09
C ARG A 30 8.71 -3.56 49.63
N SER A 31 7.51 -3.91 49.19
CA SER A 31 7.10 -3.76 47.82
C SER A 31 7.46 -2.34 47.38
N LYS A 32 8.18 -2.21 46.27
CA LYS A 32 8.60 -0.89 45.76
C LYS A 32 7.41 -0.05 45.29
N LEU A 33 6.21 -0.65 45.25
CA LEU A 33 4.95 -0.01 44.95
C LEU A 33 4.47 0.83 46.13
N SER A 34 4.08 2.08 45.87
CA SER A 34 3.30 2.84 46.83
C SER A 34 1.95 2.17 47.12
N GLU A 35 1.34 2.46 48.27
CA GLU A 35 0.03 1.90 48.64
C GLU A 35 -1.06 2.20 47.59
N ARG A 36 -0.99 3.38 46.97
CA ARG A 36 -1.87 3.76 45.86
C ARG A 36 -1.66 2.90 44.63
N GLU A 37 -0.41 2.64 44.26
CA GLU A 37 -0.07 1.81 43.09
C GLU A 37 -0.45 0.35 43.33
N ARG A 38 -0.21 -0.17 44.53
CA ARG A 38 -0.65 -1.50 44.94
C ARG A 38 -2.17 -1.64 44.87
N LYS A 39 -2.94 -0.65 45.32
CA LYS A 39 -4.41 -0.63 45.19
C LYS A 39 -4.90 -0.58 43.74
N GLN A 40 -4.15 0.06 42.84
CA GLN A 40 -4.50 0.11 41.40
C GLN A 40 -4.12 -1.17 40.67
N ALA A 41 -3.03 -1.83 41.07
CA ALA A 41 -2.47 -3.01 40.41
C ALA A 41 -2.87 -4.33 41.07
N VAL A 42 -3.90 -4.36 41.94
CA VAL A 42 -4.37 -5.57 42.65
C VAL A 42 -4.54 -6.76 41.72
N LEU A 43 -5.19 -6.55 40.57
CA LEU A 43 -5.43 -7.62 39.60
C LEU A 43 -4.13 -8.13 38.96
N PRO A 44 -3.28 -7.28 38.33
CA PRO A 44 -1.97 -7.70 37.85
C PRO A 44 -1.10 -8.39 38.90
N ILE A 45 -1.07 -7.89 40.14
CA ILE A 45 -0.30 -8.50 41.23
C ILE A 45 -0.81 -9.91 41.53
N SER A 46 -2.13 -10.10 41.56
CA SER A 46 -2.72 -11.42 41.81
C SER A 46 -2.49 -12.45 40.68
N VAL A 47 -2.11 -11.99 39.48
CA VAL A 47 -1.92 -12.84 38.29
C VAL A 47 -0.44 -13.10 38.04
N PHE A 48 0.37 -12.04 37.96
CA PHE A 48 1.78 -12.10 37.57
C PHE A 48 2.76 -11.95 38.74
N GLY A 49 2.25 -11.75 39.96
CA GLY A 49 3.07 -11.52 41.14
C GLY A 49 3.62 -10.09 41.24
N ASP A 50 4.16 -9.77 42.41
CA ASP A 50 4.73 -8.45 42.69
C ASP A 50 5.99 -8.17 41.85
N GLU A 51 6.80 -9.19 41.52
CA GLU A 51 8.08 -9.02 40.81
C GLU A 51 7.91 -8.40 39.42
N ILE A 52 7.00 -8.94 38.60
CA ILE A 52 6.73 -8.40 37.26
C ILE A 52 6.08 -7.03 37.39
N VAL A 53 5.10 -6.87 38.29
CA VAL A 53 4.36 -5.60 38.41
C VAL A 53 5.27 -4.47 38.87
N GLU A 54 6.15 -4.69 39.83
CA GLU A 54 7.10 -3.67 40.32
C GLU A 54 7.96 -3.09 39.21
N LYS A 55 8.37 -3.91 38.25
CA LYS A 55 9.13 -3.47 37.07
C LYS A 55 8.37 -2.46 36.22
N PHE A 56 7.05 -2.61 36.04
CA PHE A 56 6.20 -1.65 35.31
C PHE A 56 6.00 -0.31 36.04
N TYR A 57 6.26 -0.27 37.35
CA TYR A 57 6.15 0.94 38.18
C TYR A 57 7.51 1.57 38.50
N SER A 58 8.61 0.89 38.18
CA SER A 58 9.96 1.46 38.31
C SER A 58 10.11 2.76 37.51
N LYS A 59 10.96 3.66 38.01
CA LYS A 59 11.34 4.89 37.30
C LYS A 59 12.34 4.61 36.18
N GLN A 60 13.10 3.51 36.27
CA GLN A 60 14.08 3.12 35.27
C GLN A 60 13.38 2.46 34.08
N TYR A 61 13.68 2.89 32.86
CA TYR A 61 13.06 2.33 31.66
C TYR A 61 13.52 0.89 31.39
N SER A 62 14.76 0.54 31.76
CA SER A 62 15.33 -0.80 31.64
C SER A 62 14.56 -1.82 32.47
N ASP A 63 14.11 -1.46 33.67
CA ASP A 63 13.25 -2.31 34.48
C ASP A 63 11.92 -2.56 33.78
N LYS A 64 11.32 -1.55 33.16
CA LYS A 64 10.06 -1.70 32.42
C LYS A 64 10.21 -2.59 31.19
N GLU A 65 11.33 -2.49 30.48
CA GLU A 65 11.66 -3.39 29.37
C GLU A 65 11.79 -4.83 29.84
N GLU A 66 12.47 -5.05 30.96
CA GLU A 66 12.56 -6.35 31.61
C GLU A 66 11.17 -6.88 31.97
N GLY A 67 10.35 -6.06 32.62
CA GLY A 67 8.97 -6.42 32.98
C GLY A 67 8.12 -6.79 31.75
N LEU A 68 8.28 -6.08 30.63
CA LEU A 68 7.60 -6.40 29.37
C LEU A 68 8.07 -7.72 28.77
N ARG A 69 9.37 -8.03 28.82
CA ARG A 69 9.92 -9.33 28.38
C ARG A 69 9.43 -10.47 29.26
N MET A 70 9.43 -10.29 30.58
CA MET A 70 8.89 -11.26 31.53
C MET A 70 7.40 -11.50 31.29
N LEU A 71 6.62 -10.44 31.09
CA LEU A 71 5.19 -10.57 30.75
C LEU A 71 4.98 -11.32 29.43
N LYS A 72 5.80 -11.03 28.41
CA LYS A 72 5.74 -11.72 27.11
C LYS A 72 6.01 -13.22 27.27
N GLU A 73 7.03 -13.57 28.05
CA GLU A 73 7.38 -14.96 28.33
C GLU A 73 6.28 -15.67 29.13
N GLU A 74 5.73 -15.02 30.16
CA GLU A 74 4.66 -15.59 30.97
C GLU A 74 3.40 -15.88 30.15
N LEU A 75 3.01 -14.94 29.28
CA LEU A 75 1.91 -15.15 28.34
C LEU A 75 2.17 -16.32 27.37
N ARG A 76 3.42 -16.53 26.96
CA ARG A 76 3.81 -17.65 26.07
C ARG A 76 3.78 -19.00 26.76
N LYS A 77 4.15 -19.09 28.04
CA LYS A 77 3.98 -20.34 28.82
C LYS A 77 2.51 -20.78 28.85
N HIS A 78 1.59 -19.82 28.95
CA HIS A 78 0.16 -20.11 28.85
C HIS A 78 -0.30 -20.54 27.43
N VAL A 79 0.46 -20.19 26.39
CA VAL A 79 0.22 -20.62 25.01
C VAL A 79 0.73 -22.04 24.78
N THR A 80 1.93 -22.36 25.25
CA THR A 80 2.58 -23.68 25.07
C THR A 80 2.05 -24.76 26.00
N GLY A 81 1.41 -24.37 27.11
CA GLY A 81 0.87 -25.31 28.10
C GLY A 81 1.89 -25.72 29.17
N ASP A 82 3.05 -25.07 29.21
CA ASP A 82 4.12 -25.30 30.21
C ASP A 82 3.80 -24.67 31.57
N ILE A 83 2.52 -24.71 31.97
CA ILE A 83 2.01 -24.05 33.17
C ILE A 83 1.88 -25.07 34.31
N PRO A 84 2.35 -24.77 35.53
CA PRO A 84 2.09 -25.58 36.71
C PRO A 84 0.58 -25.76 36.97
N PRO A 85 0.13 -26.93 37.50
CA PRO A 85 -1.28 -27.24 37.70
C PRO A 85 -2.05 -26.27 38.63
N GLU A 86 -1.37 -25.59 39.56
CA GLU A 86 -1.99 -24.54 40.40
C GLU A 86 -2.38 -23.27 39.61
N GLN A 87 -1.63 -22.93 38.55
CA GLN A 87 -1.87 -21.75 37.72
C GLN A 87 -2.82 -22.05 36.54
N GLN A 88 -3.07 -23.32 36.22
CA GLN A 88 -4.10 -23.75 35.26
C GLN A 88 -5.52 -23.36 35.69
N GLN A 89 -5.75 -23.12 36.99
CA GLN A 89 -7.04 -22.62 37.51
C GLN A 89 -7.31 -21.15 37.18
N GLN A 90 -6.30 -20.38 36.74
CA GLN A 90 -6.53 -18.99 36.35
C GLN A 90 -7.27 -18.90 35.01
N VAL A 91 -8.47 -18.34 35.06
CA VAL A 91 -9.30 -18.13 33.86
C VAL A 91 -8.53 -17.26 32.85
N PRO A 92 -8.39 -17.66 31.57
CA PRO A 92 -7.68 -16.89 30.56
C PRO A 92 -8.12 -15.42 30.44
N ASN A 93 -9.41 -15.15 30.68
CA ASN A 93 -9.95 -13.79 30.74
C ASN A 93 -9.32 -12.93 31.87
N LYS A 94 -9.02 -13.53 33.04
CA LYS A 94 -8.37 -12.84 34.16
C LYS A 94 -6.94 -12.45 33.79
N ILE A 95 -6.22 -13.37 33.14
CA ILE A 95 -4.86 -13.14 32.63
C ILE A 95 -4.87 -12.03 31.57
N ALA A 96 -5.80 -12.09 30.62
CA ALA A 96 -6.00 -11.05 29.60
C ALA A 96 -6.20 -9.66 30.22
N ARG A 97 -7.12 -9.51 31.20
CA ARG A 97 -7.35 -8.23 31.89
C ARG A 97 -6.10 -7.69 32.58
N ALA A 98 -5.37 -8.56 33.26
CA ALA A 98 -4.13 -8.20 33.94
C ALA A 98 -3.06 -7.74 32.95
N ALA A 99 -2.88 -8.48 31.85
CA ALA A 99 -1.91 -8.17 30.81
C ALA A 99 -2.24 -6.82 30.14
N ILE A 100 -3.49 -6.62 29.74
CA ILE A 100 -3.96 -5.39 29.11
C ILE A 100 -3.79 -4.19 30.06
N PHE A 101 -3.99 -4.37 31.36
CA PHE A 101 -3.74 -3.29 32.33
C PHE A 101 -2.28 -2.82 32.29
N LEU A 102 -1.33 -3.74 32.29
CA LEU A 102 0.11 -3.45 32.24
C LEU A 102 0.52 -2.89 30.86
N LEU A 103 0.03 -3.47 29.77
CA LEU A 103 0.30 -3.02 28.40
C LEU A 103 -0.24 -1.61 28.14
N HIS A 104 -1.45 -1.30 28.60
CA HIS A 104 -2.02 0.04 28.52
C HIS A 104 -1.17 1.08 29.28
N ARG A 105 -0.58 0.70 30.42
CA ARG A 105 0.36 1.56 31.15
C ARG A 105 1.66 1.75 30.35
N ALA A 106 2.23 0.68 29.80
CA ALA A 106 3.48 0.72 29.05
C ALA A 106 3.37 1.47 27.70
N LEU A 107 2.21 1.40 27.02
CA LEU A 107 1.95 2.18 25.82
C LEU A 107 2.00 3.70 26.04
N ARG A 108 1.70 4.14 27.27
CA ARG A 108 1.73 5.55 27.67
C ARG A 108 3.09 6.01 28.14
N ASP A 109 4.10 5.15 28.07
CA ASP A 109 5.46 5.53 28.45
C ASP A 109 6.02 6.57 27.47
N LYS A 110 6.85 7.46 28.01
CA LYS A 110 7.51 8.51 27.23
C LYS A 110 8.74 7.98 26.50
N VAL A 111 9.32 6.88 26.99
CA VAL A 111 10.50 6.27 26.40
C VAL A 111 10.10 5.37 25.24
N TYR A 112 10.64 5.67 24.05
CA TYR A 112 10.29 4.96 22.81
C TYR A 112 10.54 3.46 22.89
N SER A 113 11.63 3.01 23.52
CA SER A 113 11.97 1.59 23.59
C SER A 113 10.92 0.78 24.37
N VAL A 114 10.47 1.30 25.52
CA VAL A 114 9.36 0.74 26.31
C VAL A 114 8.07 0.70 25.49
N TYR A 115 7.73 1.81 24.80
CA TYR A 115 6.56 1.87 23.91
C TYR A 115 6.63 0.83 22.78
N SER A 116 7.78 0.71 22.12
CA SER A 116 7.97 -0.20 20.99
C SER A 116 7.85 -1.67 21.42
N LEU A 117 8.40 -2.01 22.59
CA LEU A 117 8.29 -3.35 23.16
C LEU A 117 6.85 -3.63 23.63
N ALA A 118 6.16 -2.65 24.21
CA ALA A 118 4.74 -2.78 24.55
C ALA A 118 3.87 -3.02 23.32
N ALA A 119 4.11 -2.29 22.23
CA ALA A 119 3.41 -2.46 20.96
C ALA A 119 3.65 -3.85 20.34
N GLU A 120 4.89 -4.36 20.41
CA GLU A 120 5.20 -5.72 20.01
C GLU A 120 4.49 -6.77 20.88
N THR A 121 4.51 -6.61 22.20
CA THR A 121 3.84 -7.53 23.13
C THR A 121 2.32 -7.50 22.93
N ILE A 122 1.71 -6.36 22.56
CA ILE A 122 0.29 -6.28 22.19
C ILE A 122 0.00 -7.10 20.93
N ARG A 123 0.84 -6.99 19.90
CA ARG A 123 0.67 -7.82 18.68
C ARG A 123 0.76 -9.30 19.02
N MET A 124 1.78 -9.70 19.78
CA MET A 124 1.94 -11.07 20.27
C MET A 124 0.69 -11.51 21.06
N PHE A 125 0.19 -10.67 21.96
CA PHE A 125 -0.99 -10.97 22.76
C PHE A 125 -2.22 -11.28 21.90
N PHE A 126 -2.52 -10.47 20.89
CA PHE A 126 -3.69 -10.71 20.02
C PHE A 126 -3.47 -11.86 19.01
N VAL A 127 -2.24 -12.09 18.55
CA VAL A 127 -1.95 -13.14 17.55
C VAL A 127 -1.72 -14.51 18.18
N GLU A 128 -1.02 -14.59 19.31
CA GLU A 128 -0.61 -15.85 19.94
C GLU A 128 -1.51 -16.22 21.13
N PHE A 129 -1.81 -15.26 22.03
CA PHE A 129 -2.49 -15.55 23.31
C PHE A 129 -4.03 -15.54 23.22
N VAL A 130 -4.63 -14.58 22.51
CA VAL A 130 -6.09 -14.44 22.41
C VAL A 130 -6.79 -15.63 21.75
N PRO A 131 -6.30 -16.19 20.62
CA PRO A 131 -7.03 -17.21 19.87
C PRO A 131 -7.39 -18.42 20.72
N ALA A 132 -8.66 -18.85 20.63
CA ALA A 132 -9.24 -19.99 21.36
C ALA A 132 -9.16 -19.94 22.90
N ARG A 133 -8.68 -18.85 23.53
CA ARG A 133 -8.55 -18.73 24.99
C ARG A 133 -9.40 -17.63 25.59
N VAL A 134 -9.46 -16.47 24.92
CA VAL A 134 -10.09 -15.26 25.47
C VAL A 134 -11.49 -15.07 24.89
N THR A 135 -12.47 -14.80 25.76
CA THR A 135 -13.87 -14.61 25.33
C THR A 135 -14.05 -13.32 24.52
N PRO A 136 -15.00 -13.27 23.56
CA PRO A 136 -15.24 -12.08 22.73
C PRO A 136 -15.51 -10.79 23.53
N ALA A 137 -16.21 -10.91 24.67
CA ALA A 137 -16.47 -9.79 25.56
C ALA A 137 -15.18 -9.20 26.18
N GLU A 138 -14.20 -10.05 26.46
CA GLU A 138 -12.92 -9.61 27.00
C GLU A 138 -12.00 -9.07 25.90
N VAL A 139 -12.02 -9.66 24.70
CA VAL A 139 -11.34 -9.11 23.52
C VAL A 139 -11.85 -7.69 23.22
N THR A 140 -13.17 -7.50 23.26
CA THR A 140 -13.81 -6.17 23.10
C THR A 140 -13.23 -5.15 24.06
N ARG A 141 -13.25 -5.45 25.37
CA ARG A 141 -12.72 -4.56 26.41
C ARG A 141 -11.22 -4.30 26.24
N SER A 142 -10.48 -5.30 25.77
CA SER A 142 -9.04 -5.20 25.52
C SER A 142 -8.74 -4.21 24.39
N VAL A 143 -9.46 -4.31 23.27
CA VAL A 143 -9.33 -3.40 22.12
C VAL A 143 -9.77 -2.00 22.50
N GLU A 144 -10.93 -1.82 23.13
CA GLU A 144 -11.45 -0.50 23.55
C GLU A 144 -10.49 0.24 24.48
N ARG A 145 -9.71 -0.47 25.29
CA ARG A 145 -8.73 0.12 26.19
C ARG A 145 -7.44 0.55 25.48
N LEU A 146 -6.95 -0.22 24.51
CA LEU A 146 -5.68 0.05 23.83
C LEU A 146 -5.82 0.96 22.61
N LEU A 147 -6.92 0.81 21.86
CA LEU A 147 -7.13 1.48 20.58
C LEU A 147 -7.07 3.01 20.67
N PRO A 148 -7.67 3.70 21.68
CA PRO A 148 -7.59 5.16 21.76
C PRO A 148 -6.15 5.68 21.92
N GLU A 149 -5.32 4.96 22.68
CA GLU A 149 -3.91 5.33 22.86
C GLU A 149 -3.13 5.15 21.55
N LEU A 150 -3.31 4.00 20.88
CA LEU A 150 -2.66 3.73 19.60
C LEU A 150 -3.09 4.72 18.51
N LEU A 151 -4.38 5.07 18.44
CA LEU A 151 -4.88 6.10 17.51
C LEU A 151 -4.28 7.47 17.79
N SER A 152 -4.10 7.84 19.07
CA SER A 152 -3.41 9.07 19.41
C SER A 152 -1.96 9.05 18.92
N LYS A 153 -1.25 7.92 19.07
CA LYS A 153 0.14 7.74 18.62
C LYS A 153 0.29 7.65 17.11
N SER A 154 -0.76 7.24 16.39
CA SER A 154 -0.78 7.26 14.93
C SER A 154 -0.83 8.69 14.37
N GLY A 155 -1.12 9.71 15.18
CA GLY A 155 -1.01 11.12 14.79
C GLY A 155 0.32 11.81 15.16
N ASP A 156 1.27 11.06 15.74
CA ASP A 156 2.52 11.61 16.30
C ASP A 156 3.41 12.27 15.24
N THR A 157 4.21 13.26 15.65
CA THR A 157 5.20 13.92 14.80
C THR A 157 6.32 12.98 14.38
N THR A 158 6.64 12.01 15.23
CA THR A 158 7.80 11.12 15.10
C THR A 158 7.45 9.93 14.22
N PRO A 159 8.06 9.78 13.02
CA PRO A 159 7.66 8.74 12.07
C PRO A 159 7.75 7.32 12.64
N ARG A 160 8.75 7.04 13.50
CA ARG A 160 8.89 5.72 14.15
C ARG A 160 7.72 5.39 15.09
N ILE A 161 7.22 6.36 15.85
CA ILE A 161 6.08 6.17 16.75
C ILE A 161 4.80 5.97 15.94
N HIS A 162 4.59 6.83 14.93
CA HIS A 162 3.48 6.76 13.99
C HIS A 162 3.42 5.39 13.28
N ASN A 163 4.51 4.97 12.64
CA ASN A 163 4.58 3.71 11.89
C ASN A 163 4.31 2.51 12.80
N MET A 164 4.89 2.51 14.02
CA MET A 164 4.66 1.43 15.00
C MET A 164 3.19 1.39 15.45
N ALA A 165 2.56 2.53 15.68
CA ALA A 165 1.15 2.60 16.05
C ALA A 165 0.24 2.04 14.95
N VAL A 166 0.45 2.51 13.71
CA VAL A 166 -0.29 2.06 12.52
C VAL A 166 -0.13 0.55 12.33
N HIS A 167 1.11 0.06 12.36
CA HIS A 167 1.40 -1.36 12.21
C HIS A 167 0.72 -2.22 13.29
N THR A 168 0.73 -1.78 14.55
CA THR A 168 0.06 -2.49 15.64
C THR A 168 -1.46 -2.49 15.48
N ILE A 169 -2.08 -1.36 15.08
CA ILE A 169 -3.53 -1.30 14.83
C ILE A 169 -3.94 -2.24 13.69
N LEU A 170 -3.21 -2.22 12.58
CA LEU A 170 -3.50 -3.11 11.44
C LEU A 170 -3.30 -4.59 11.80
N SER A 171 -2.22 -4.91 12.53
CA SER A 171 -1.99 -6.27 13.04
C SER A 171 -3.14 -6.75 13.95
N MET A 172 -3.66 -5.88 14.82
CA MET A 172 -4.82 -6.19 15.65
C MET A 172 -6.08 -6.40 14.80
N ALA A 173 -6.26 -5.62 13.73
CA ALA A 173 -7.42 -5.74 12.84
C ALA A 173 -7.38 -7.01 11.96
N ASP A 174 -6.20 -7.56 11.70
CA ASP A 174 -6.03 -8.81 10.95
C ASP A 174 -6.33 -10.07 11.79
N CYS A 175 -6.29 -9.97 13.13
CA CYS A 175 -6.68 -11.06 14.02
C CYS A 175 -8.18 -11.37 13.87
N GLN A 176 -8.53 -12.64 13.67
CA GLN A 176 -9.90 -13.06 13.39
C GLN A 176 -10.88 -12.67 14.52
N GLU A 177 -10.52 -12.94 15.77
CA GLU A 177 -11.32 -12.67 16.95
C GLU A 177 -11.59 -11.17 17.16
N VAL A 178 -10.70 -10.31 16.66
CA VAL A 178 -10.87 -8.85 16.69
C VAL A 178 -11.67 -8.38 15.48
N ARG A 179 -11.42 -8.96 14.31
CA ARG A 179 -12.10 -8.62 13.05
C ARG A 179 -13.60 -8.84 13.14
N GLU A 180 -14.03 -9.92 13.77
CA GLU A 180 -15.46 -10.26 13.99
C GLU A 180 -16.18 -9.25 14.90
N LEU A 181 -15.45 -8.48 15.71
CA LEU A 181 -16.03 -7.47 16.60
C LEU A 181 -16.27 -6.11 15.91
N HIS A 182 -15.63 -5.87 14.76
CA HIS A 182 -15.79 -4.65 13.96
C HIS A 182 -15.46 -3.32 14.67
N ILE A 183 -14.79 -3.36 15.83
CA ILE A 183 -14.46 -2.17 16.63
C ILE A 183 -13.49 -1.24 15.88
N ILE A 184 -12.37 -1.79 15.40
CA ILE A 184 -11.30 -1.00 14.78
C ILE A 184 -11.80 -0.27 13.52
N PRO A 185 -12.43 -0.95 12.54
CA PRO A 185 -12.90 -0.25 11.35
C PRO A 185 -13.96 0.81 11.65
N VAL A 186 -14.89 0.56 12.58
CA VAL A 186 -15.91 1.54 13.01
C VAL A 186 -15.29 2.80 13.61
N HIS A 187 -14.18 2.69 14.35
CA HIS A 187 -13.46 3.86 14.86
C HIS A 187 -12.70 4.61 13.78
N LEU A 188 -12.10 3.89 12.83
CA LEU A 188 -11.30 4.49 11.77
C LEU A 188 -12.16 5.20 10.72
N SER A 189 -13.32 4.63 10.36
CA SER A 189 -14.16 5.09 9.26
C SER A 189 -15.15 6.20 9.60
N ARG A 190 -15.10 6.75 10.83
CA ARG A 190 -15.92 7.91 11.21
C ARG A 190 -15.61 9.12 10.33
N PRO A 191 -16.61 9.89 9.87
CA PRO A 191 -16.38 11.09 9.07
C PRO A 191 -15.38 12.04 9.72
N LEU A 192 -14.57 12.70 8.89
CA LEU A 192 -13.59 13.66 9.35
C LEU A 192 -14.28 15.00 9.67
N THR A 193 -13.95 15.56 10.83
CA THR A 193 -14.35 16.93 11.20
C THR A 193 -13.25 17.91 10.79
N SER A 194 -13.62 19.17 10.54
CA SER A 194 -12.66 20.25 10.26
C SER A 194 -11.66 20.50 11.39
N SER A 195 -11.96 20.06 12.61
CA SER A 195 -11.07 20.13 13.78
C SER A 195 -10.03 18.99 13.84
N THR A 196 -10.12 17.99 12.97
CA THR A 196 -9.19 16.86 13.00
C THR A 196 -7.82 17.28 12.48
N HIS A 197 -6.77 17.01 13.24
CA HIS A 197 -5.41 17.36 12.83
C HIS A 197 -5.00 16.61 11.54
N PRO A 198 -4.35 17.27 10.55
CA PRO A 198 -4.04 16.67 9.25
C PRO A 198 -3.30 15.32 9.30
N ARG A 199 -2.30 15.18 10.19
CA ARG A 199 -1.57 13.91 10.35
C ARG A 199 -2.45 12.76 10.82
N LEU A 200 -3.33 13.02 11.78
CA LEU A 200 -4.24 12.01 12.30
C LEU A 200 -5.28 11.64 11.25
N ALA A 201 -5.81 12.62 10.51
CA ALA A 201 -6.71 12.38 9.40
C ALA A 201 -6.07 11.52 8.31
N LEU A 202 -4.82 11.83 7.92
CA LEU A 202 -4.05 11.05 6.95
C LEU A 202 -3.86 9.61 7.41
N SER A 203 -3.32 9.42 8.62
CA SER A 203 -3.09 8.10 9.21
C SER A 203 -4.36 7.25 9.26
N ARG A 204 -5.50 7.86 9.62
CA ARG A 204 -6.79 7.16 9.65
C ARG A 204 -7.24 6.73 8.26
N LEU A 205 -7.18 7.61 7.26
CA LEU A 205 -7.59 7.27 5.89
C LEU A 205 -6.67 6.21 5.29
N GLU A 206 -5.36 6.29 5.50
CA GLU A 206 -4.41 5.29 5.01
C GLU A 206 -4.69 3.92 5.63
N MET A 207 -4.96 3.86 6.95
CA MET A 207 -5.37 2.60 7.58
C MET A 207 -6.70 2.07 7.03
N VAL A 208 -7.69 2.93 6.77
CA VAL A 208 -8.95 2.51 6.14
C VAL A 208 -8.71 1.98 4.72
N GLU A 209 -7.87 2.64 3.94
CA GLU A 209 -7.47 2.18 2.60
C GLU A 209 -6.85 0.77 2.67
N GLN A 210 -5.91 0.54 3.59
CA GLN A 210 -5.31 -0.78 3.79
C GLN A 210 -6.33 -1.84 4.21
N LEU A 211 -7.28 -1.51 5.09
CA LEU A 211 -8.35 -2.43 5.49
C LEU A 211 -9.27 -2.78 4.31
N ILE A 212 -9.57 -1.82 3.43
CA ILE A 212 -10.36 -2.08 2.21
C ILE A 212 -9.60 -3.03 1.27
N LEU A 213 -8.29 -2.85 1.11
CA LEU A 213 -7.47 -3.70 0.24
C LEU A 213 -7.33 -5.13 0.79
N ASN A 214 -7.17 -5.28 2.11
CA ASN A 214 -6.93 -6.57 2.73
C ASN A 214 -8.23 -7.36 3.00
N HIS A 215 -9.28 -6.69 3.50
CA HIS A 215 -10.52 -7.34 3.95
C HIS A 215 -11.71 -7.13 2.99
N GLY A 216 -11.58 -6.18 2.06
CA GLY A 216 -12.66 -5.81 1.14
C GLY A 216 -13.70 -4.88 1.76
N ILE A 217 -14.73 -4.57 0.96
CA ILE A 217 -15.87 -3.75 1.38
C ILE A 217 -16.97 -4.69 1.88
N SER A 218 -17.37 -4.51 3.14
CA SER A 218 -18.35 -5.38 3.79
C SER A 218 -19.79 -4.97 3.47
N THR A 219 -20.68 -5.96 3.43
CA THR A 219 -22.13 -5.76 3.33
C THR A 219 -22.80 -5.62 4.69
N ASP A 220 -22.12 -5.98 5.78
CA ASP A 220 -22.66 -5.88 7.12
C ASP A 220 -22.68 -4.43 7.61
N LYS A 221 -23.84 -4.00 8.13
CA LYS A 221 -24.09 -2.63 8.60
C LYS A 221 -23.21 -2.23 9.79
N GLN A 222 -22.81 -3.19 10.62
CA GLN A 222 -22.02 -2.92 11.84
C GLN A 222 -20.51 -2.99 11.60
N SER A 223 -20.09 -3.54 10.46
CA SER A 223 -18.68 -3.68 10.09
C SER A 223 -17.83 -2.40 10.09
N GLY A 224 -18.45 -1.23 9.93
CA GLY A 224 -17.73 0.04 9.71
C GLY A 224 -17.07 0.18 8.33
N LEU A 225 -17.05 -0.87 7.49
CA LEU A 225 -16.47 -0.88 6.14
C LEU A 225 -17.54 -1.00 5.04
N THR A 226 -18.75 -0.51 5.29
CA THR A 226 -19.80 -0.49 4.27
C THR A 226 -19.56 0.57 3.21
N CYS A 227 -20.06 0.36 1.99
CA CYS A 227 -19.99 1.38 0.93
C CYS A 227 -20.51 2.75 1.40
N ARG A 228 -21.58 2.77 2.21
CA ARG A 228 -22.17 4.02 2.72
C ARG A 228 -21.21 4.78 3.61
N VAL A 229 -20.67 4.12 4.63
CA VAL A 229 -19.76 4.73 5.60
C VAL A 229 -18.47 5.17 4.92
N LEU A 230 -17.91 4.34 4.04
CA LEU A 230 -16.69 4.67 3.31
C LEU A 230 -16.88 5.82 2.30
N ALA A 231 -18.04 5.89 1.64
CA ALA A 231 -18.35 7.03 0.76
C ALA A 231 -18.53 8.34 1.53
N GLU A 232 -19.17 8.28 2.71
CA GLU A 232 -19.32 9.45 3.60
C GLU A 232 -17.96 9.92 4.14
N LEU A 233 -17.11 8.98 4.58
CA LEU A 233 -15.73 9.25 4.99
C LEU A 233 -14.93 9.90 3.86
N GLY A 234 -14.95 9.29 2.66
CA GLY A 234 -14.25 9.82 1.50
C GLY A 234 -14.72 11.23 1.12
N SER A 235 -16.04 11.47 1.11
CA SER A 235 -16.61 12.79 0.86
C SER A 235 -16.17 13.83 1.90
N SER A 236 -16.12 13.46 3.19
CA SER A 236 -15.59 14.34 4.24
C SER A 236 -14.10 14.64 4.06
N GLY A 237 -13.31 13.66 3.61
CA GLY A 237 -11.87 13.80 3.37
C GLY A 237 -11.52 14.66 2.15
N LEU A 238 -12.38 14.68 1.12
CA LEU A 238 -12.19 15.54 -0.07
C LEU A 238 -12.16 17.04 0.28
N HIS A 239 -12.86 17.46 1.32
CA HIS A 239 -12.95 18.85 1.76
C HIS A 239 -11.90 19.22 2.81
N HIS A 240 -10.99 18.30 3.12
CA HIS A 240 -9.95 18.55 4.10
C HIS A 240 -8.89 19.54 3.58
N SER A 241 -8.34 20.38 4.47
CA SER A 241 -7.38 21.43 4.12
C SER A 241 -6.06 20.91 3.56
N ALA A 242 -5.57 19.79 4.09
CA ALA A 242 -4.34 19.14 3.62
C ALA A 242 -4.54 18.29 2.35
N GLU A 243 -3.70 18.52 1.35
CA GLU A 243 -3.77 17.83 0.05
C GLU A 243 -3.56 16.32 0.16
N ALA A 244 -2.59 15.88 0.96
CA ALA A 244 -2.32 14.46 1.17
C ALA A 244 -3.59 13.70 1.63
N VAL A 245 -4.36 14.29 2.55
CA VAL A 245 -5.62 13.73 3.05
C VAL A 245 -6.66 13.64 1.92
N ARG A 246 -6.79 14.69 1.10
CA ARG A 246 -7.70 14.68 -0.07
C ARG A 246 -7.34 13.59 -1.07
N LYS A 247 -6.05 13.36 -1.33
CA LYS A 247 -5.56 12.33 -2.25
C LYS A 247 -5.86 10.92 -1.76
N VAL A 248 -5.74 10.64 -0.45
CA VAL A 248 -6.16 9.33 0.09
C VAL A 248 -7.68 9.17 0.04
N ALA A 249 -8.44 10.23 0.33
CA ALA A 249 -9.89 10.22 0.25
C ALA A 249 -10.39 9.94 -1.18
N GLU A 250 -9.75 10.51 -2.19
CA GLU A 250 -9.98 10.24 -3.62
C GLU A 250 -9.76 8.75 -3.96
N ARG A 251 -8.68 8.14 -3.45
CA ARG A 251 -8.42 6.70 -3.65
C ARG A 251 -9.47 5.82 -2.97
N ILE A 252 -9.88 6.15 -1.75
CA ILE A 252 -10.96 5.43 -1.05
C ILE A 252 -12.27 5.53 -1.85
N LEU A 253 -12.64 6.71 -2.32
CA LEU A 253 -13.85 6.88 -3.13
C LEU A 253 -13.77 6.08 -4.44
N THR A 254 -12.61 6.05 -5.08
CA THR A 254 -12.33 5.24 -6.26
C THR A 254 -12.51 3.75 -5.98
N LEU A 255 -12.02 3.25 -4.83
CA LEU A 255 -12.22 1.85 -4.40
C LEU A 255 -13.71 1.55 -4.16
N VAL A 256 -14.43 2.42 -3.47
CA VAL A 256 -15.88 2.25 -3.22
C VAL A 256 -16.68 2.33 -4.50
N TYR A 257 -16.30 3.20 -5.43
CA TYR A 257 -16.94 3.39 -6.72
C TYR A 257 -16.84 2.13 -7.59
N LYS A 258 -15.69 1.44 -7.57
CA LYS A 258 -15.51 0.14 -8.24
C LYS A 258 -16.51 -0.91 -7.76
N VAL A 259 -17.03 -0.81 -6.54
CA VAL A 259 -18.05 -1.74 -6.01
C VAL A 259 -19.47 -1.21 -6.23
N ASN A 260 -19.76 0.04 -5.85
CA ASN A 260 -21.10 0.63 -5.96
C ASN A 260 -21.06 2.09 -6.47
N PRO A 261 -21.06 2.30 -7.81
CA PRO A 261 -21.02 3.63 -8.40
C PRO A 261 -22.22 4.51 -8.05
N ARG A 262 -23.41 3.91 -7.93
CA ARG A 262 -24.67 4.65 -7.71
C ARG A 262 -24.65 5.34 -6.36
N LEU A 263 -24.15 4.64 -5.34
CA LEU A 263 -24.09 5.18 -3.98
C LEU A 263 -23.08 6.32 -3.87
N VAL A 264 -21.91 6.18 -4.50
CA VAL A 264 -20.87 7.24 -4.49
C VAL A 264 -21.39 8.50 -5.19
N ARG A 265 -22.03 8.36 -6.36
CA ARG A 265 -22.64 9.51 -7.06
C ARG A 265 -23.71 10.22 -6.24
N LYS A 266 -24.48 9.49 -5.42
CA LYS A 266 -25.49 10.09 -4.54
C LYS A 266 -24.87 10.93 -3.40
N GLN A 267 -23.64 10.64 -2.99
CA GLN A 267 -22.94 11.33 -1.91
C GLN A 267 -22.13 12.55 -2.38
N LEU A 268 -21.97 12.72 -3.69
CA LEU A 268 -21.23 13.80 -4.30
C LEU A 268 -22.20 14.81 -4.95
N PRO A 269 -21.77 16.06 -5.17
CA PRO A 269 -22.54 17.01 -5.98
C PRO A 269 -22.82 16.43 -7.39
N PRO A 270 -23.88 16.91 -8.07
CA PRO A 270 -24.20 16.45 -9.41
C PRO A 270 -23.03 16.69 -10.38
N ASP A 271 -22.88 15.78 -11.33
CA ASP A 271 -21.83 15.86 -12.35
C ASP A 271 -22.26 16.80 -13.48
N ASP A 272 -22.17 18.11 -13.23
CA ASP A 272 -22.48 19.17 -14.16
C ASP A 272 -21.27 20.07 -14.46
N ASP A 273 -21.37 20.89 -15.51
CA ASP A 273 -20.28 21.78 -15.93
C ASP A 273 -19.85 22.75 -14.83
N ILE A 274 -20.76 23.11 -13.90
CA ILE A 274 -20.46 23.99 -12.78
C ILE A 274 -19.57 23.26 -11.76
N THR A 275 -19.93 22.04 -11.37
CA THR A 275 -19.14 21.24 -10.42
C THR A 275 -17.79 20.85 -11.02
N ARG A 276 -17.72 20.57 -12.32
CA ARG A 276 -16.46 20.27 -13.04
C ARG A 276 -15.51 21.47 -13.18
N ARG A 277 -15.94 22.70 -12.88
CA ARG A 277 -15.01 23.85 -12.76
C ARG A 277 -14.10 23.73 -11.52
N ASN A 278 -14.55 23.04 -10.48
CA ASN A 278 -13.71 22.76 -9.32
C ASN A 278 -12.72 21.64 -9.68
N LEU A 279 -11.42 21.94 -9.57
CA LEU A 279 -10.35 21.01 -9.93
C LEU A 279 -10.44 19.66 -9.20
N LEU A 280 -10.90 19.66 -7.94
CA LEU A 280 -11.04 18.45 -7.13
C LEU A 280 -12.06 17.48 -7.73
N TYR A 281 -13.27 17.96 -8.02
CA TYR A 281 -14.31 17.14 -8.61
C TYR A 281 -13.99 16.78 -10.07
N ARG A 282 -13.33 17.68 -10.81
CA ARG A 282 -12.89 17.39 -12.17
C ARG A 282 -11.95 16.18 -12.23
N GLN A 283 -10.95 16.14 -11.34
CA GLN A 283 -10.02 15.01 -11.24
C GLN A 283 -10.75 13.73 -10.84
N LEU A 284 -11.58 13.80 -9.80
CA LEU A 284 -12.31 12.64 -9.29
C LEU A 284 -13.29 12.05 -10.32
N PHE A 285 -14.08 12.88 -11.00
CA PHE A 285 -15.01 12.42 -12.02
C PHE A 285 -14.28 11.87 -13.25
N HIS A 286 -13.11 12.41 -13.60
CA HIS A 286 -12.28 11.83 -14.64
C HIS A 286 -11.79 10.42 -14.28
N GLU A 287 -11.43 10.16 -13.01
CA GLU A 287 -11.10 8.81 -12.54
C GLU A 287 -12.32 7.86 -12.57
N PHE A 288 -13.52 8.36 -12.26
CA PHE A 288 -14.75 7.58 -12.41
C PHE A 288 -15.06 7.25 -13.87
N ASP A 289 -14.87 8.20 -14.78
CA ASP A 289 -15.04 8.01 -16.23
C ASP A 289 -14.10 6.91 -16.74
N LYS A 290 -12.83 6.90 -16.29
CA LYS A 290 -11.87 5.82 -16.59
C LYS A 290 -12.37 4.45 -16.10
N ILE A 291 -12.87 4.38 -14.86
CA ILE A 291 -13.41 3.14 -14.31
C ILE A 291 -14.61 2.64 -15.11
N ASP A 292 -15.54 3.54 -15.49
CA ASP A 292 -16.73 3.17 -16.25
C ASP A 292 -16.37 2.68 -17.66
N ILE A 293 -15.41 3.33 -18.32
CA ILE A 293 -14.88 2.90 -19.62
C ILE A 293 -14.23 1.51 -19.49
N GLN A 294 -13.39 1.30 -18.48
CA GLN A 294 -12.73 0.01 -18.26
C GLN A 294 -13.75 -1.09 -17.99
N ARG A 295 -14.72 -0.84 -17.10
CA ARG A 295 -15.79 -1.80 -16.79
C ARG A 295 -16.60 -2.17 -18.04
N LYS A 296 -16.88 -1.21 -18.92
CA LYS A 296 -17.57 -1.48 -20.19
C LYS A 296 -16.73 -2.37 -21.10
N LYS A 297 -15.42 -2.15 -21.18
CA LYS A 297 -14.50 -3.01 -21.95
C LYS A 297 -14.47 -4.43 -21.38
N ASP A 298 -14.34 -4.60 -20.07
CA ASP A 298 -14.31 -5.91 -19.40
C ASP A 298 -15.60 -6.70 -19.65
N ILE A 299 -16.76 -6.03 -19.62
CA ILE A 299 -18.06 -6.65 -19.93
C ILE A 299 -18.12 -7.10 -21.39
N LEU A 300 -17.67 -6.27 -22.34
CA LEU A 300 -17.64 -6.61 -23.76
C LEU A 300 -16.72 -7.79 -24.04
N GLU A 301 -15.54 -7.83 -23.42
CA GLU A 301 -14.59 -8.93 -23.54
C GLU A 301 -15.15 -10.23 -22.95
N LYS A 302 -15.73 -10.17 -21.76
CA LYS A 302 -16.38 -11.34 -21.12
C LYS A 302 -17.52 -11.89 -21.99
N ASN A 303 -18.34 -11.02 -22.58
CA ASN A 303 -19.40 -11.43 -23.50
C ASN A 303 -18.82 -12.08 -24.77
N ARG A 304 -17.72 -11.56 -25.32
CA ARG A 304 -17.03 -12.14 -26.47
C ARG A 304 -16.46 -13.53 -26.15
N LEU A 305 -15.83 -13.70 -25.00
CA LEU A 305 -15.30 -14.98 -24.54
C LEU A 305 -16.42 -16.01 -24.31
N GLN A 306 -17.55 -15.59 -23.71
CA GLN A 306 -18.72 -16.45 -23.55
C GLN A 306 -19.33 -16.87 -24.89
N GLN A 307 -19.42 -15.95 -25.87
CA GLN A 307 -19.87 -16.31 -27.22
C GLN A 307 -18.93 -17.29 -27.91
N GLN A 308 -17.61 -17.12 -27.77
CA GLN A 308 -16.63 -18.05 -28.32
C GLN A 308 -16.71 -19.44 -27.68
N GLN A 309 -16.88 -19.53 -26.35
CA GLN A 309 -17.07 -20.80 -25.66
C GLN A 309 -18.37 -21.49 -26.08
N GLN A 310 -19.47 -20.75 -26.24
CA GLN A 310 -20.72 -21.30 -26.75
C GLN A 310 -20.60 -21.83 -28.19
N GLN A 311 -19.90 -21.10 -29.07
CA GLN A 311 -19.64 -21.55 -30.44
C GLN A 311 -18.76 -22.82 -30.48
N GLN A 312 -17.71 -22.90 -29.65
CA GLN A 312 -16.87 -24.10 -29.56
C GLN A 312 -17.64 -25.31 -29.02
N GLN A 313 -18.50 -25.13 -28.00
CA GLN A 313 -19.35 -26.20 -27.49
C GLN A 313 -20.37 -26.69 -28.54
N GLN A 314 -20.98 -25.79 -29.31
CA GLN A 314 -21.88 -26.18 -30.41
C GLN A 314 -21.15 -26.95 -31.52
N GLN A 315 -19.94 -26.53 -31.90
CA GLN A 315 -19.13 -27.26 -32.89
C GLN A 315 -18.74 -28.66 -32.39
N GLN A 316 -18.37 -28.80 -31.11
CA GLN A 316 -18.08 -30.12 -30.52
C GLN A 316 -19.32 -31.03 -30.49
N GLN A 317 -20.50 -30.51 -30.17
CA GLN A 317 -21.74 -31.29 -30.20
C GLN A 317 -22.09 -31.74 -31.62
N GLN A 318 -21.94 -30.86 -32.63
CA GLN A 318 -22.18 -31.22 -34.03
C GLN A 318 -21.19 -32.29 -34.52
N GLN A 319 -19.91 -32.21 -34.13
CA GLN A 319 -18.92 -33.24 -34.47
C GLN A 319 -19.25 -34.58 -33.81
N GLN A 320 -19.64 -34.60 -32.52
CA GLN A 320 -20.08 -35.83 -31.84
C GLN A 320 -21.31 -36.43 -32.52
N GLN A 321 -22.30 -35.61 -32.90
CA GLN A 321 -23.50 -36.07 -33.59
C GLN A 321 -23.17 -36.64 -34.98
N ALA A 322 -22.24 -36.02 -35.73
CA ALA A 322 -21.76 -36.54 -37.01
C ALA A 322 -21.03 -37.88 -36.88
N VAL A 323 -20.23 -38.08 -35.82
CA VAL A 323 -19.56 -39.36 -35.54
C VAL A 323 -20.57 -40.46 -35.23
N ILE A 324 -21.61 -40.16 -34.44
CA ILE A 324 -22.70 -41.11 -34.12
C ILE A 324 -23.45 -41.52 -35.40
N ILE A 325 -23.79 -40.56 -36.27
CA ILE A 325 -24.48 -40.83 -37.54
C ILE A 325 -23.63 -41.73 -38.46
N ASN A 326 -22.31 -41.49 -38.54
CA ASN A 326 -21.43 -42.31 -39.36
C ASN A 326 -21.21 -43.73 -38.80
N GLN A 327 -21.21 -43.93 -37.48
CA GLN A 327 -21.15 -45.27 -36.87
C GLN A 327 -22.43 -46.09 -37.13
N GLN A 328 -23.60 -45.44 -37.15
CA GLN A 328 -24.87 -46.09 -37.50
C GLN A 328 -24.95 -46.46 -38.99
N ARG A 329 -24.30 -45.71 -39.88
CA ARG A 329 -24.19 -46.06 -41.31
C ARG A 329 -23.21 -47.22 -41.57
N ALA A 330 -22.17 -47.37 -40.76
CA ALA A 330 -21.17 -48.43 -40.93
C ALA A 330 -21.65 -49.83 -40.46
N SER A 331 -22.80 -49.91 -39.78
CA SER A 331 -23.40 -51.17 -39.30
C SER A 331 -24.52 -51.72 -40.21
N ALA A 332 -24.73 -51.12 -41.40
CA ALA A 332 -25.65 -51.63 -42.42
C ALA A 332 -24.88 -52.21 -43.63
N SER A 333 -24.98 -53.52 -43.84
CA SER A 333 -24.46 -54.22 -45.03
C SER A 333 -25.18 -53.78 -46.33
N PRO A 334 -24.52 -53.86 -47.49
CA PRO A 334 -24.94 -53.19 -48.72
C PRO A 334 -25.91 -54.05 -49.55
N VAL A 335 -27.03 -53.45 -49.98
CA VAL A 335 -27.86 -54.01 -51.05
C VAL A 335 -27.68 -53.17 -52.32
N THR A 336 -27.20 -53.87 -53.33
CA THR A 336 -27.02 -53.49 -54.72
C THR A 336 -28.30 -52.99 -55.38
N ASN A 337 -28.25 -51.86 -56.11
CA ASN A 337 -28.82 -51.79 -57.46
C ASN A 337 -28.34 -50.58 -58.27
N LYS A 338 -28.41 -50.77 -59.59
CA LYS A 338 -27.62 -50.18 -60.67
C LYS A 338 -28.11 -48.79 -61.17
N SER A 339 -27.13 -48.06 -61.71
CA SER A 339 -27.07 -46.81 -62.52
C SER A 339 -27.87 -46.87 -63.86
N PRO A 340 -27.82 -45.91 -64.85
CA PRO A 340 -26.82 -44.83 -65.08
C PRO A 340 -27.25 -43.49 -65.74
N GLY A 341 -26.32 -42.52 -65.71
CA GLY A 341 -26.13 -41.44 -66.71
C GLY A 341 -25.68 -40.11 -66.09
N HIS A 342 -24.71 -39.33 -66.57
CA HIS A 342 -23.67 -39.47 -67.59
C HIS A 342 -22.70 -38.25 -67.43
N GLN A 343 -21.40 -38.44 -67.69
CA GLN A 343 -20.34 -37.47 -68.08
C GLN A 343 -19.89 -36.40 -67.05
N THR A 344 -18.73 -36.55 -66.40
CA THR A 344 -17.33 -36.34 -66.86
C THR A 344 -16.95 -34.89 -67.17
N GLY A 345 -16.10 -34.34 -66.31
CA GLY A 345 -15.28 -33.15 -66.53
C GLY A 345 -14.25 -33.06 -65.42
N SER A 346 -13.11 -33.73 -65.62
CA SER A 346 -11.99 -33.78 -64.68
C SER A 346 -11.06 -32.59 -64.83
N SER A 347 -10.52 -32.13 -63.71
CA SER A 347 -9.08 -31.84 -63.53
C SER A 347 -8.86 -31.70 -62.01
N SER A 348 -8.19 -32.66 -61.35
CA SER A 348 -6.72 -32.76 -61.19
C SER A 348 -6.15 -31.46 -60.58
N SER A 349 -5.46 -31.43 -59.45
CA SER A 349 -4.68 -32.49 -58.80
C SER A 349 -4.29 -32.05 -57.38
N SER A 350 -4.14 -33.06 -56.52
CA SER A 350 -3.08 -33.23 -55.50
C SER A 350 -3.10 -32.29 -54.27
N ALA A 351 -3.45 -32.77 -53.06
CA ALA A 351 -2.73 -33.73 -52.18
C ALA A 351 -1.42 -33.09 -51.64
N SER A 352 -1.02 -33.16 -50.36
CA SER A 352 -1.32 -34.05 -49.23
C SER A 352 -0.83 -33.33 -47.95
N VAL A 353 -1.43 -33.46 -46.75
CA VAL A 353 -1.04 -34.42 -45.68
C VAL A 353 0.48 -34.36 -45.41
N ILE A 354 1.07 -34.05 -44.24
CA ILE A 354 0.78 -34.07 -42.79
C ILE A 354 1.87 -33.12 -42.20
N THR A 355 1.72 -32.42 -41.06
CA THR A 355 2.01 -32.93 -39.71
C THR A 355 1.76 -31.80 -38.69
N SER A 356 1.23 -32.13 -37.51
CA SER A 356 1.44 -31.32 -36.30
C SER A 356 2.91 -31.43 -35.87
N PRO A 357 3.44 -30.39 -35.21
CA PRO A 357 3.76 -30.57 -33.81
C PRO A 357 3.26 -29.42 -32.93
N SER A 358 2.94 -29.78 -31.70
CA SER A 358 2.80 -28.87 -30.57
C SER A 358 4.13 -28.16 -30.27
N GLU A 359 4.10 -26.84 -30.05
CA GLU A 359 4.76 -26.17 -28.91
C GLU A 359 4.39 -24.68 -28.90
N THR A 360 3.74 -24.28 -27.80
CA THR A 360 3.97 -23.05 -27.03
C THR A 360 4.47 -21.80 -27.77
N SER A 361 3.61 -20.79 -27.91
CA SER A 361 3.87 -19.37 -27.55
C SER A 361 2.63 -18.55 -27.91
N GLN A 362 1.96 -18.01 -26.89
CA GLN A 362 0.92 -17.00 -27.06
C GLN A 362 1.51 -15.73 -27.69
N PRO A 363 0.78 -14.98 -28.53
CA PRO A 363 1.17 -13.63 -28.88
C PRO A 363 0.88 -12.73 -27.68
N GLU A 364 1.87 -12.56 -26.82
CA GLU A 364 1.97 -11.43 -25.89
C GLU A 364 1.72 -10.15 -26.69
N THR A 365 0.63 -9.45 -26.40
CA THR A 365 0.30 -8.20 -27.10
C THR A 365 1.42 -7.19 -26.88
N SER A 366 2.02 -6.75 -27.97
CA SER A 366 3.28 -6.01 -28.08
C SER A 366 3.27 -4.56 -27.54
N ASP A 367 2.28 -4.18 -26.73
CA ASP A 367 2.06 -2.80 -26.26
C ASP A 367 2.79 -2.44 -24.94
N ASP A 368 3.27 -3.42 -24.17
CA ASP A 368 3.96 -3.17 -22.89
C ASP A 368 5.42 -2.74 -23.05
N LYS A 369 5.97 -2.78 -24.26
CA LYS A 369 7.38 -2.48 -24.54
C LYS A 369 7.60 -1.07 -25.12
N MET A 370 6.72 -0.12 -24.78
CA MET A 370 6.76 1.25 -25.31
C MET A 370 7.01 2.28 -24.20
N CYS A 371 7.96 3.18 -24.42
CA CYS A 371 8.18 4.33 -23.54
C CYS A 371 7.07 5.38 -23.73
N ILE A 372 6.38 5.76 -22.65
CA ILE A 372 5.26 6.73 -22.72
C ILE A 372 5.69 8.14 -23.14
N PHE A 373 6.93 8.54 -22.86
CA PHE A 373 7.39 9.89 -23.18
C PHE A 373 7.86 9.99 -24.63
N CYS A 374 8.83 9.18 -25.03
CA CYS A 374 9.41 9.24 -26.38
C CYS A 374 8.76 8.29 -27.38
N LEU A 375 7.75 7.50 -26.97
CA LEU A 375 6.98 6.57 -27.80
C LEU A 375 7.82 5.52 -28.54
N THR A 376 9.06 5.31 -28.07
CA THR A 376 9.95 4.31 -28.64
C THR A 376 9.56 2.94 -28.15
N ARG A 377 9.64 1.94 -29.03
CA ARG A 377 9.53 0.53 -28.68
C ARG A 377 10.89 -0.15 -28.71
N ALA A 378 11.15 -0.99 -27.73
CA ALA A 378 12.35 -1.81 -27.70
C ALA A 378 12.08 -3.08 -26.90
N ASP A 379 12.61 -4.23 -27.34
CA ASP A 379 12.40 -5.49 -26.63
C ASP A 379 12.97 -5.50 -25.20
N SER A 380 13.94 -4.63 -24.93
CA SER A 380 14.52 -4.41 -23.62
C SER A 380 13.69 -3.52 -22.68
N PHE A 381 12.52 -3.02 -23.11
CA PHE A 381 11.62 -2.21 -22.27
C PHE A 381 10.72 -3.10 -21.41
N THR A 382 11.33 -3.86 -20.50
CA THR A 382 10.66 -4.42 -19.31
C THR A 382 10.44 -3.29 -18.27
N GLU A 383 9.78 -3.56 -17.15
CA GLU A 383 9.59 -2.59 -16.07
C GLU A 383 10.93 -1.96 -15.61
N GLU A 384 11.96 -2.76 -15.40
CA GLU A 384 13.32 -2.31 -15.05
C GLU A 384 14.00 -1.63 -16.24
N GLY A 385 13.78 -2.12 -17.46
CA GLY A 385 14.30 -1.54 -18.69
C GLY A 385 13.77 -0.13 -18.96
N LEU A 386 12.49 0.11 -18.69
CA LEU A 386 11.84 1.42 -18.76
C LEU A 386 12.40 2.38 -17.71
N ASN A 387 12.61 1.92 -16.48
CA ASN A 387 13.27 2.73 -15.44
C ASN A 387 14.68 3.17 -15.85
N VAL A 388 15.48 2.26 -16.40
CA VAL A 388 16.82 2.58 -16.95
C VAL A 388 16.69 3.54 -18.13
N HIS A 389 15.69 3.37 -18.99
CA HIS A 389 15.44 4.26 -20.11
C HIS A 389 15.10 5.69 -19.66
N TYR A 390 14.15 5.85 -18.73
CA TYR A 390 13.76 7.16 -18.17
C TYR A 390 14.95 7.89 -17.55
N TRP A 391 15.77 7.15 -16.80
CA TRP A 391 16.92 7.70 -16.09
C TRP A 391 18.12 8.05 -16.98
N ARG A 392 18.45 7.20 -17.97
CA ARG A 392 19.70 7.32 -18.73
C ARG A 392 19.55 7.83 -20.16
N SER A 393 18.46 7.50 -20.85
CA SER A 393 18.45 7.56 -22.32
C SER A 393 17.20 8.15 -22.97
N CYS A 394 16.11 8.39 -22.24
CA CYS A 394 14.90 8.99 -22.80
C CYS A 394 15.18 10.44 -23.26
N PRO A 395 14.95 10.77 -24.55
CA PRO A 395 15.22 12.10 -25.11
C PRO A 395 14.20 13.17 -24.69
N MET A 396 13.05 12.77 -24.14
CA MET A 396 12.02 13.71 -23.65
C MET A 396 12.25 14.12 -22.20
N LEU A 397 13.18 13.44 -21.50
CA LEU A 397 13.43 13.61 -20.09
C LEU A 397 14.84 14.14 -19.85
N THR A 398 14.98 14.99 -18.83
CA THR A 398 16.25 15.49 -18.33
C THR A 398 16.32 15.37 -16.82
N ARG A 399 17.52 15.48 -16.24
CA ARG A 399 17.69 15.52 -14.78
C ARG A 399 17.84 16.97 -14.36
N CYS A 400 17.04 17.40 -13.39
CA CYS A 400 17.19 18.72 -12.79
C CYS A 400 18.61 18.88 -12.23
N VAL A 401 19.27 20.00 -12.52
CA VAL A 401 20.64 20.26 -12.08
C VAL A 401 20.73 20.43 -10.55
N HIS A 402 19.63 20.76 -9.89
CA HIS A 402 19.55 21.01 -8.44
C HIS A 402 19.10 19.77 -7.67
N CYS A 403 17.83 19.36 -7.79
CA CYS A 403 17.28 18.23 -7.02
C CYS A 403 17.53 16.83 -7.64
N LYS A 404 18.16 16.77 -8.83
CA LYS A 404 18.49 15.53 -9.55
C LYS A 404 17.30 14.65 -9.99
N GLN A 405 16.06 15.09 -9.75
CA GLN A 405 14.83 14.46 -10.22
C GLN A 405 14.81 14.41 -11.76
N VAL A 406 14.26 13.32 -12.31
CA VAL A 406 14.01 13.19 -13.75
C VAL A 406 12.68 13.87 -14.07
N VAL A 407 12.71 14.85 -14.97
CA VAL A 407 11.55 15.67 -15.36
C VAL A 407 11.44 15.75 -16.87
N GLU A 408 10.24 16.01 -17.38
CA GLU A 408 10.04 16.30 -18.81
C GLU A 408 10.65 17.66 -19.16
N ILE A 409 11.34 17.73 -20.30
CA ILE A 409 12.04 18.95 -20.74
C ILE A 409 11.03 20.09 -20.98
N SER A 410 9.85 19.76 -21.50
CA SER A 410 8.73 20.69 -21.68
C SER A 410 8.25 21.33 -20.36
N SER A 411 8.38 20.59 -19.25
CA SER A 411 7.97 21.03 -17.91
C SER A 411 9.11 21.59 -17.05
N LEU A 412 10.36 21.60 -17.54
CA LEU A 412 11.53 21.93 -16.73
C LEU A 412 11.45 23.33 -16.13
N SER A 413 10.98 24.32 -16.89
CA SER A 413 10.81 25.69 -16.37
C SER A 413 9.74 25.77 -15.28
N HIS A 414 8.64 25.01 -15.41
CA HIS A 414 7.61 24.92 -14.36
C HIS A 414 8.17 24.26 -13.10
N HIS A 415 8.87 23.14 -13.25
CA HIS A 415 9.53 22.45 -12.14
C HIS A 415 10.48 23.39 -11.37
N LEU A 416 11.32 24.17 -12.06
CA LEU A 416 12.27 25.08 -11.42
C LEU A 416 11.61 26.21 -10.62
N ILE A 417 10.38 26.61 -10.95
CA ILE A 417 9.68 27.75 -10.34
C ILE A 417 8.69 27.29 -9.25
N GLU A 418 8.06 26.13 -9.41
CA GLU A 418 6.96 25.71 -8.52
C GLU A 418 7.35 24.54 -7.60
N GLU A 419 8.16 23.59 -8.09
CA GLU A 419 8.36 22.29 -7.46
C GLU A 419 9.79 22.06 -6.91
N CYS A 420 10.79 22.74 -7.46
CA CYS A 420 12.20 22.49 -7.16
C CYS A 420 12.60 23.00 -5.76
N GLU A 421 13.56 22.31 -5.12
CA GLU A 421 14.13 22.69 -3.82
C GLU A 421 14.69 24.12 -3.78
N VAL A 422 15.13 24.65 -4.93
CA VAL A 422 15.69 26.01 -5.06
C VAL A 422 14.75 26.99 -5.76
N ARG A 423 13.45 26.71 -5.78
CA ARG A 423 12.44 27.50 -6.50
C ARG A 423 12.46 29.00 -6.19
N GLU A 424 12.79 29.37 -4.95
CA GLU A 424 12.88 30.77 -4.50
C GLU A 424 13.92 31.58 -5.28
N ARG A 425 14.87 30.92 -5.93
CA ARG A 425 15.92 31.56 -6.75
C ARG A 425 15.50 31.77 -8.20
N TYR A 426 14.36 31.25 -8.62
CA TYR A 426 13.90 31.29 -10.00
C TYR A 426 12.59 32.06 -10.13
N LYS A 427 12.46 32.79 -11.24
CA LYS A 427 11.25 33.50 -11.62
C LYS A 427 10.96 33.27 -13.11
N ARG A 428 9.69 33.20 -13.47
CA ARG A 428 9.24 33.15 -14.86
C ARG A 428 9.52 34.49 -15.55
N CYS A 429 10.15 34.46 -16.72
CA CYS A 429 10.23 35.63 -17.59
C CYS A 429 8.91 35.83 -18.34
N ASP A 430 8.34 37.04 -18.30
CA ASP A 430 7.07 37.35 -18.97
C ASP A 430 7.19 37.46 -20.50
N ARG A 431 8.41 37.55 -21.04
CA ARG A 431 8.67 37.62 -22.49
C ARG A 431 8.89 36.24 -23.11
N CYS A 432 9.85 35.48 -22.59
CA CYS A 432 10.25 34.19 -23.17
C CYS A 432 9.66 32.97 -22.44
N THR A 433 8.97 33.17 -21.31
CA THR A 433 8.36 32.14 -20.45
C THR A 433 9.34 31.18 -19.74
N GLU A 434 10.64 31.38 -19.88
CA GLU A 434 11.66 30.56 -19.23
C GLU A 434 11.82 30.85 -17.73
N ALA A 435 12.43 29.90 -17.02
CA ALA A 435 12.82 30.05 -15.62
C ALA A 435 14.20 30.69 -15.52
N ILE A 436 14.25 31.95 -15.09
CA ILE A 436 15.47 32.75 -14.97
C ILE A 436 15.77 32.98 -13.48
N THR A 437 17.05 32.96 -13.10
CA THR A 437 17.43 33.26 -11.72
C THR A 437 17.12 34.71 -11.38
N VAL A 438 16.60 34.97 -10.18
CA VAL A 438 16.17 36.31 -9.72
C VAL A 438 17.26 37.37 -9.95
N ASP A 439 18.52 37.03 -9.65
CA ASP A 439 19.67 37.94 -9.77
C ASP A 439 19.96 38.39 -11.22
N LYS A 440 19.62 37.56 -12.21
CA LYS A 440 19.90 37.81 -13.64
C LYS A 440 18.67 38.20 -14.45
N HIS A 441 17.52 38.36 -13.80
CA HIS A 441 16.25 38.58 -14.49
C HIS A 441 16.23 39.92 -15.26
N GLN A 442 16.78 40.99 -14.68
CA GLN A 442 16.86 42.31 -15.33
C GLN A 442 17.77 42.27 -16.56
N GLU A 443 18.97 41.69 -16.41
CA GLU A 443 19.94 41.52 -17.50
C GLU A 443 19.35 40.69 -18.64
N HIS A 444 18.73 39.54 -18.34
CA HIS A 444 18.08 38.68 -19.32
C HIS A 444 17.00 39.42 -20.12
N THR A 445 16.12 40.17 -19.44
CA THR A 445 15.01 40.87 -20.11
C THR A 445 15.50 41.95 -21.08
N SER A 446 16.67 42.53 -20.81
CA SER A 446 17.33 43.54 -21.67
C SER A 446 18.20 42.93 -22.79
N ALA A 447 18.56 41.66 -22.69
CA ALA A 447 19.41 40.98 -23.66
C ALA A 447 18.64 40.61 -24.94
N ALA A 448 19.34 40.59 -26.07
CA ALA A 448 18.79 40.13 -27.36
C ALA A 448 18.48 38.61 -27.36
N GLU A 449 19.03 37.86 -26.40
CA GLU A 449 18.78 36.43 -26.22
C GLU A 449 17.37 36.12 -25.70
N CYS A 450 16.69 37.09 -25.06
CA CYS A 450 15.31 36.95 -24.61
C CYS A 450 14.34 37.18 -25.77
N THR A 451 13.95 36.09 -26.43
CA THR A 451 13.00 36.11 -27.55
C THR A 451 11.56 36.02 -27.05
N PRO A 452 10.66 36.94 -27.46
CA PRO A 452 9.24 36.83 -27.13
C PRO A 452 8.62 35.57 -27.72
N VAL A 453 7.84 34.85 -26.93
CA VAL A 453 7.09 33.68 -27.41
C VAL A 453 5.85 34.17 -28.15
N GLU A 454 5.75 33.85 -29.45
CA GLU A 454 4.54 34.09 -30.24
C GLU A 454 3.38 33.22 -29.72
N ALA A 455 2.14 33.69 -29.86
CA ALA A 455 0.96 32.96 -29.39
C ALA A 455 0.98 31.52 -29.90
N MET A 456 0.90 30.56 -28.96
CA MET A 456 0.91 29.11 -29.16
C MET A 456 2.29 28.45 -29.36
N SER A 457 3.39 29.19 -29.52
CA SER A 457 4.73 28.58 -29.68
C SER A 457 5.31 28.06 -28.35
N ASN A 458 6.19 27.07 -28.42
CA ASN A 458 6.93 26.51 -27.27
C ASN A 458 8.33 27.13 -27.20
N HIS A 459 8.97 27.14 -26.02
CA HIS A 459 10.36 27.60 -25.87
C HIS A 459 11.22 26.57 -25.15
N CYS A 460 12.36 26.20 -25.74
CA CYS A 460 13.23 25.15 -25.21
C CYS A 460 14.12 25.66 -24.08
N PRO A 461 14.01 25.19 -22.83
CA PRO A 461 14.87 25.66 -21.73
C PRO A 461 16.32 25.16 -21.82
N LEU A 462 16.65 24.33 -22.82
CA LEU A 462 18.00 23.79 -23.03
C LEU A 462 18.80 24.58 -24.06
N CYS A 463 18.16 25.03 -25.14
CA CYS A 463 18.81 25.76 -26.23
C CYS A 463 18.19 27.12 -26.54
N HIS A 464 17.20 27.54 -25.74
CA HIS A 464 16.57 28.85 -25.80
C HIS A 464 16.01 29.18 -27.19
N SER A 465 15.58 28.16 -27.92
CA SER A 465 15.01 28.33 -29.27
C SER A 465 13.49 28.18 -29.20
N THR A 466 12.80 28.95 -30.04
CA THR A 466 11.37 28.78 -30.26
C THR A 466 11.11 27.48 -31.02
N ILE A 467 10.16 26.71 -30.52
CA ILE A 467 9.73 25.42 -31.04
C ILE A 467 8.28 25.58 -31.54
N PRO A 468 7.89 24.84 -32.60
CA PRO A 468 6.49 24.75 -33.02
C PRO A 468 5.52 24.46 -31.85
N PRO A 469 4.26 24.89 -31.98
CA PRO A 469 3.23 24.69 -30.96
C PRO A 469 2.99 23.20 -30.67
N TRP A 470 2.37 22.92 -29.51
CA TRP A 470 1.91 21.58 -29.09
C TRP A 470 3.01 20.55 -28.77
N GLU A 471 2.59 19.36 -28.34
CA GLU A 471 3.45 18.21 -28.03
C GLU A 471 4.34 17.78 -29.21
N ASP A 472 3.80 17.86 -30.43
CA ASP A 472 4.53 17.44 -31.64
C ASP A 472 5.75 18.30 -31.92
N GLY A 473 5.71 19.59 -31.59
CA GLY A 473 6.86 20.49 -31.68
C GLY A 473 8.02 20.03 -30.78
N TRP A 474 7.72 19.62 -29.54
CA TRP A 474 8.73 19.09 -28.62
C TRP A 474 9.33 17.79 -29.13
N ARG A 475 8.51 16.87 -29.64
CA ARG A 475 8.98 15.61 -30.22
C ARG A 475 9.87 15.85 -31.43
N GLN A 476 9.48 16.75 -32.33
CA GLN A 476 10.28 17.12 -33.48
C GLN A 476 11.63 17.72 -33.07
N HIS A 477 11.66 18.60 -32.07
CA HIS A 477 12.88 19.26 -31.57
C HIS A 477 13.80 18.34 -30.73
N LEU A 478 13.25 17.39 -29.98
CA LEU A 478 14.05 16.54 -29.09
C LEU A 478 14.46 15.22 -29.74
N ILE A 479 13.68 14.72 -30.72
CA ILE A 479 13.88 13.41 -31.34
C ILE A 479 14.33 13.55 -32.80
N SER A 480 13.58 14.30 -33.62
CA SER A 480 13.80 14.36 -35.08
C SER A 480 14.96 15.29 -35.46
N LEU A 481 15.02 16.48 -34.87
CA LEU A 481 16.04 17.53 -35.04
C LEU A 481 16.72 17.80 -33.69
N PRO A 482 17.61 16.90 -33.23
CA PRO A 482 18.01 16.84 -31.83
C PRO A 482 18.62 18.16 -31.35
N CYS A 483 17.96 18.73 -30.33
CA CYS A 483 18.39 19.91 -29.59
C CYS A 483 19.93 19.94 -29.40
N PRO A 484 20.61 21.03 -29.80
CA PRO A 484 22.07 21.10 -29.80
C PRO A 484 22.68 20.96 -28.39
N ASN A 485 21.94 21.42 -27.38
CA ASN A 485 22.34 21.48 -25.97
C ASN A 485 21.75 20.35 -25.12
N HIS A 486 21.17 19.32 -25.75
CA HIS A 486 20.57 18.22 -25.00
C HIS A 486 21.64 17.46 -24.17
N PRO A 487 21.49 17.31 -22.84
CA PRO A 487 22.48 16.62 -21.99
C PRO A 487 22.75 15.17 -22.41
N ARG A 488 21.76 14.53 -23.05
CA ARG A 488 21.83 13.14 -23.55
C ARG A 488 22.11 13.02 -25.06
N ARG A 489 22.64 14.08 -25.71
CA ARG A 489 22.82 14.15 -27.18
C ARG A 489 23.61 12.98 -27.78
N LYS A 490 24.59 12.41 -27.07
CA LYS A 490 25.36 11.23 -27.50
C LYS A 490 24.47 9.99 -27.71
N HIS A 491 23.49 9.76 -26.84
CA HIS A 491 22.54 8.63 -26.93
C HIS A 491 21.49 8.83 -28.02
N ILE A 492 21.18 10.08 -28.37
CA ILE A 492 20.25 10.41 -29.44
C ILE A 492 20.90 10.18 -30.81
N LYS A 493 22.18 10.54 -30.96
CA LYS A 493 22.95 10.31 -32.20
C LYS A 493 23.21 8.82 -32.48
N SER A 494 23.53 8.02 -31.45
CA SER A 494 23.75 6.57 -31.61
C SER A 494 22.50 5.78 -32.01
N ARG A 495 21.30 6.38 -31.88
CA ARG A 495 20.02 5.77 -32.28
C ARG A 495 19.71 5.96 -33.77
N LYS A 496 20.07 7.10 -34.38
CA LYS A 496 19.86 7.31 -35.83
C LYS A 496 20.67 6.35 -36.69
N SER A 497 21.82 5.87 -36.22
CA SER A 497 22.65 4.88 -36.94
C SER A 497 22.13 3.43 -36.86
N ARG A 498 21.04 3.17 -36.12
CA ARG A 498 20.49 1.82 -35.90
C ARG A 498 19.04 1.64 -36.39
N GLN A 499 18.43 2.65 -36.99
CA GLN A 499 17.09 2.52 -37.61
C GLN A 499 17.23 2.34 -39.13
N PRO A 500 16.63 1.29 -39.74
CA PRO A 500 16.53 1.21 -41.19
C PRO A 500 15.58 2.32 -41.69
N THR A 501 16.02 3.05 -42.72
CA THR A 501 15.23 4.08 -43.40
C THR A 501 13.99 3.46 -44.05
N LEU A 502 12.80 3.75 -43.52
CA LEU A 502 11.53 3.53 -44.23
C LEU A 502 11.38 4.63 -45.28
N ALA A 503 11.57 4.27 -46.55
CA ALA A 503 11.27 5.11 -47.69
C ALA A 503 9.76 5.38 -47.74
N VAL A 504 9.38 6.66 -47.73
CA VAL A 504 8.02 7.12 -47.98
C VAL A 504 7.76 7.00 -49.48
N VAL A 505 6.94 6.01 -49.88
CA VAL A 505 6.36 5.96 -51.23
C VAL A 505 5.23 6.99 -51.27
N VAL A 506 5.46 8.09 -51.96
CA VAL A 506 4.44 9.08 -52.32
C VAL A 506 3.67 8.49 -53.51
N LEU A 507 2.40 8.16 -53.31
CA LEU A 507 1.47 7.90 -54.41
C LEU A 507 0.97 9.25 -54.94
N HIS A 508 1.21 9.49 -56.22
CA HIS A 508 0.71 10.62 -56.99
C HIS A 508 -0.57 10.25 -57.72
#